data_AF-A0ABD5YWB5-F1
#
_entry.id   AF-A0ABD5YWB5-F1
#
_cell.length_a   1.000
_cell.length_b   1.000
_cell.length_c   1.000
_cell.angle_alpha   90.00
_cell.angle_beta   90.00
_cell.angle_gamma   90.00
#
_symmetry.space_group_name_H-M   'P 1'
#
loop_
_entity.id
_entity.type
_entity.pdbx_description
1 polymer ?
#
loop_
_entity_poly.entity_id
_entity_poly.type
_entity_poly.pdbx_seq_one_letter_code
_entity_poly.pdbx_strand_id
1 'polypeptide(L)' 'MLDSLGQNDTTEGEDSEAVLREAQYAHDREDSNNAVIWDDYFYYEALTRATRSWEPYW' A
#
# COMPACT_ATOMS: atom_id res chain seq x y z
N MET A 1 2.18 10.55 8.11
CA MET A 1 1.18 9.64 7.50
C MET A 1 1.89 8.60 6.64
N LEU A 2 2.63 9.00 5.58
CA LEU A 2 3.46 8.05 4.80
C LEU A 2 4.54 7.34 5.64
N ASP A 3 5.20 8.05 6.56
CA ASP A 3 6.14 7.41 7.50
C ASP A 3 5.47 6.37 8.41
N SER A 4 4.18 6.55 8.75
CA SER A 4 3.46 5.57 9.58
C SER A 4 3.24 4.29 8.80
N LEU A 5 2.79 4.43 7.54
CA LEU A 5 2.57 3.30 6.63
C LEU A 5 3.87 2.54 6.39
N GLY A 6 4.94 3.25 6.06
CA GLY A 6 6.24 2.64 5.78
C GLY A 6 6.84 1.85 6.95
N GLN A 7 6.56 2.26 8.20
CA GLN A 7 7.15 1.64 9.39
C GLN A 7 6.32 0.51 9.99
N ASN A 8 4.99 0.55 9.88
CA ASN A 8 4.11 -0.35 10.62
C ASN A 8 3.24 -1.23 9.70
N ASP A 9 2.96 -0.75 8.49
CA ASP A 9 1.90 -1.30 7.65
C ASP A 9 2.46 -1.94 6.37
N THR A 10 3.79 -2.07 6.22
CA THR A 10 4.44 -2.73 5.07
C THR A 10 4.78 -4.17 5.36
N THR A 11 4.63 -5.06 4.38
CA THR A 11 5.01 -6.49 4.45
C THR A 11 6.53 -6.72 4.33
N GLU A 12 7.36 -5.71 4.61
CA GLU A 12 8.81 -5.81 4.47
C GLU A 12 9.37 -6.92 5.36
N GLY A 13 10.08 -7.87 4.74
CA GLY A 13 10.64 -9.05 5.41
C GLY A 13 9.69 -10.24 5.54
N GLU A 14 8.49 -10.18 4.95
CA GLU A 14 7.53 -11.28 4.89
C GLU A 14 7.49 -11.92 3.49
N ASP A 15 7.07 -13.19 3.41
CA ASP A 15 6.74 -13.86 2.14
C ASP A 15 5.30 -13.48 1.74
N SER A 16 5.15 -12.32 1.11
CA SER A 16 3.86 -11.72 0.76
C SER A 16 3.87 -11.15 -0.67
N GLU A 17 2.74 -11.29 -1.36
CA GLU A 17 2.49 -10.71 -2.69
C GLU A 17 1.98 -9.26 -2.61
N ALA A 18 1.64 -8.77 -1.42
CA ALA A 18 1.17 -7.40 -1.16
C ALA A 18 2.30 -6.56 -0.58
N VAL A 19 2.31 -5.25 -0.82
CA VAL A 19 3.25 -4.30 -0.20
C VAL A 19 2.71 -3.79 1.13
N LEU A 20 1.40 -3.56 1.22
CA LEU A 20 0.73 -3.15 2.45
C LEU A 20 0.02 -4.33 3.15
N ARG A 21 0.03 -4.30 4.49
CA ARG A 21 -0.74 -5.17 5.37
C ARG A 21 -2.17 -4.65 5.51
N GLU A 22 -3.05 -5.52 6.00
CA GLU A 22 -4.40 -5.16 6.46
C GLU A 22 -5.29 -4.47 5.42
N ALA A 23 -4.96 -4.63 4.13
CA ALA A 23 -5.75 -4.05 3.07
C ALA A 23 -7.08 -4.81 2.92
N GLN A 24 -8.17 -4.04 2.81
CA GLN A 24 -9.53 -4.58 2.73
C GLN A 24 -10.18 -4.17 1.42
N TYR A 25 -10.43 -5.14 0.54
CA TYR A 25 -11.15 -4.87 -0.71
C TYR A 25 -12.64 -4.61 -0.46
N ALA A 26 -13.27 -5.46 0.36
CA ALA A 26 -14.69 -5.41 0.64
C ALA A 26 -14.93 -5.65 2.14
N HIS A 27 -15.62 -4.72 2.78
CA HIS A 27 -15.80 -4.70 4.23
C HIS A 27 -16.65 -5.87 4.77
N ASP A 28 -17.50 -6.43 3.91
CA ASP A 28 -18.39 -7.55 4.21
C ASP A 28 -17.71 -8.92 4.11
N ARG A 29 -16.43 -8.96 3.69
CA ARG A 29 -15.62 -10.17 3.70
C ARG A 29 -14.70 -10.19 4.92
N GLU A 30 -14.71 -11.34 5.59
CA GLU A 30 -13.98 -11.61 6.84
C GLU A 30 -12.46 -11.57 6.69
N ASP A 31 -11.93 -11.69 5.46
CA ASP A 31 -10.51 -11.54 5.20
C ASP A 31 -10.12 -10.05 5.22
N SER A 32 -9.58 -9.61 6.35
CA SER A 32 -9.00 -8.27 6.53
C SER A 32 -7.55 -8.17 6.08
N ASN A 33 -6.98 -9.22 5.45
CA ASN A 33 -5.59 -9.23 5.00
C ASN A 33 -5.47 -9.65 3.54
N ASN A 34 -6.13 -8.89 2.65
CA ASN A 34 -6.06 -9.17 1.22
C ASN A 34 -4.85 -8.47 0.60
N ALA A 35 -4.25 -9.11 -0.41
CA ALA A 35 -3.39 -8.40 -1.34
C ALA A 35 -4.25 -7.51 -2.25
N VAL A 36 -4.14 -6.19 -2.08
CA VAL A 36 -4.97 -5.21 -2.77
C VAL A 36 -4.10 -4.32 -3.66
N ILE A 37 -4.14 -4.59 -4.96
CA ILE A 37 -3.19 -4.00 -5.91
C ILE A 37 -3.30 -2.47 -6.04
N TRP A 38 -4.49 -1.87 -5.86
CA TRP A 38 -4.60 -0.42 -5.92
C TRP A 38 -4.05 0.27 -4.67
N ASP A 39 -4.07 -0.37 -3.50
CA ASP A 39 -3.47 0.18 -2.30
C ASP A 39 -1.95 0.26 -2.45
N ASP A 40 -1.33 -0.83 -2.93
CA ASP A 40 0.10 -0.87 -3.25
C ASP A 40 0.47 0.19 -4.31
N TYR A 41 -0.35 0.34 -5.35
CA TYR A 41 -0.15 1.38 -6.36
C TYR A 41 -0.15 2.78 -5.75
N PHE A 42 -1.19 3.14 -4.99
CA PHE A 42 -1.31 4.48 -4.41
C PHE A 42 -0.27 4.74 -3.31
N TYR A 43 0.19 3.71 -2.61
CA TYR A 43 1.32 3.81 -1.69
C TYR A 43 2.60 4.22 -2.42
N TYR A 44 2.96 3.52 -3.49
CA TYR A 44 4.15 3.87 -4.28
C TYR A 44 4.04 5.20 -5.00
N GLU A 45 2.84 5.56 -5.44
CA GLU A 45 2.58 6.86 -6.03
C GLU A 45 2.80 7.98 -5.01
N ALA A 46 2.29 7.81 -3.79
CA ALA A 46 2.48 8.78 -2.72
C ALA A 46 3.96 8.92 -2.32
N LEU A 47 4.70 7.81 -2.23
CA LEU A 47 6.16 7.83 -2.05
C LEU A 47 6.87 8.54 -3.20
N THR A 48 6.43 8.30 -4.43
CA THR A 48 6.97 8.95 -5.63
C THR A 48 6.76 10.45 -5.59
N ARG A 49 5.54 10.91 -5.31
CA ARG A 49 5.22 12.34 -5.17
C ARG A 49 5.99 13.02 -4.04
N ALA A 50 6.28 12.28 -2.96
CA ALA A 50 7.03 12.80 -1.82
C ALA A 50 8.54 12.95 -2.10
N THR A 51 9.10 12.13 -3.00
CA THR A 51 10.55 12.04 -3.22
C THR A 51 11.02 12.65 -4.53
N ARG A 52 10.13 12.84 -5.52
CA ARG A 52 10.47 13.37 -6.85
C ARG A 52 9.31 14.15 -7.46
N SER A 53 9.64 15.08 -8.35
CA SER A 53 8.64 15.66 -9.25
C SER A 53 8.10 14.56 -10.15
N TRP A 54 6.79 14.34 -10.12
CA TRP A 54 6.12 13.29 -10.86
C TRP A 54 4.94 13.85 -11.63
N GLU A 55 4.83 13.47 -12.91
CA GLU A 55 3.69 13.77 -13.76
C GLU A 55 2.69 12.60 -13.65
N PRO A 56 1.44 12.85 -13.23
CA PRO A 56 0.46 11.79 -13.09
C PRO A 56 0.19 11.04 -14.39
N TYR A 57 -0.06 9.73 -14.28
CA TYR A 57 -0.43 8.90 -15.44
C TYR A 57 -1.88 9.10 -15.90
N TRP A 58 -2.66 9.87 -15.15
CA TRP A 58 -4.06 10.18 -15.41
C TRP A 58 -4.26 11.64 -15.78
#